data_AF-A0A2V3AAP3-F1
#
_entry.id   AF-A0A2V3AAP3-F1
#
_cell.length_a   1.000
_cell.length_b   1.000
_cell.length_c   1.000
_cell.angle_alpha   90.00
_cell.angle_beta   90.00
_cell.angle_gamma   90.00
#
_symmetry.space_group_name_H-M   'P 1'
#
loop_
_entity.id
_entity.type
_entity.pdbx_description
1 polymer ?
#
loop_
_entity_poly.entity_id
_entity_poly.type
_entity_poly.pdbx_seq_one_letter_code
_entity_poly.pdbx_strand_id
1 'polypeptide(L)' 'MLSKHNPIQRDQIEMVALDELVPADHLIRKIEAAINFSFIYALVKDKYSEKGPKY' A
#
# COMPACT_ATOMS: atom_id res chain seq x y z
N MET A 1 -19.98 18.61 -15.22
CA MET A 1 -19.95 18.13 -16.62
C MET A 1 -19.19 16.83 -16.63
N LEU A 2 -19.80 15.73 -17.07
CA LEU A 2 -19.15 14.43 -17.12
C LEU A 2 -18.32 14.37 -18.41
N SER A 3 -17.01 14.64 -18.29
CA SER A 3 -16.05 14.53 -19.38
C SER A 3 -16.14 13.13 -19.96
N LYS A 4 -16.30 13.00 -21.29
CA LYS A 4 -16.25 11.69 -21.97
C LYS A 4 -14.92 11.02 -21.61
N HIS A 5 -14.99 9.85 -20.97
CA HIS A 5 -13.82 9.04 -20.64
C HIS A 5 -13.06 8.75 -21.92
N ASN A 6 -11.91 9.39 -22.10
CA ASN A 6 -11.06 9.16 -23.25
C ASN A 6 -10.37 7.79 -23.03
N PRO A 7 -10.60 6.76 -23.87
CA PRO A 7 -10.07 5.41 -23.67
C PRO A 7 -8.53 5.38 -23.57
N ILE A 8 -7.87 6.41 -24.10
CA ILE A 8 -6.42 6.66 -24.04
C ILE A 8 -5.85 6.71 -22.60
N GLN A 9 -6.68 7.00 -21.59
CA GLN A 9 -6.22 6.99 -20.19
C GLN A 9 -5.91 5.60 -19.64
N ARG A 10 -6.41 4.52 -20.26
CA ARG A 10 -6.23 3.15 -19.74
C ARG A 10 -4.89 2.52 -20.05
N ASP A 11 -4.19 3.00 -21.09
CA ASP A 11 -2.90 2.44 -21.53
C ASP A 11 -1.70 3.19 -20.93
N GLN A 12 -1.93 4.02 -19.90
CA GLN A 12 -0.88 4.79 -19.24
C GLN A 12 -0.25 4.00 -18.10
N ILE A 13 1.08 3.94 -18.11
CA ILE A 13 1.86 3.42 -16.99
C ILE A 13 2.10 4.58 -16.03
N GLU A 14 1.63 4.45 -14.79
CA GLU A 14 1.89 5.39 -13.71
C GLU A 14 2.81 4.74 -12.67
N MET A 15 3.88 5.44 -12.32
CA MET A 15 4.79 5.03 -11.25
C MET A 15 4.49 5.89 -10.03
N VAL A 16 3.87 5.28 -9.02
CA VAL A 16 3.47 5.92 -7.77
C VAL A 16 4.14 5.21 -6.61
N ALA A 17 4.61 5.96 -5.60
CA ALA A 17 5.06 5.35 -4.36
C ALA A 17 3.83 4.83 -3.58
N LEU A 18 3.90 3.62 -3.03
CA LEU A 18 2.76 3.07 -2.27
C LEU A 18 2.31 3.98 -1.12
N ASP A 19 3.24 4.75 -0.55
CA ASP A 19 2.94 5.74 0.47
C ASP A 19 2.04 6.89 -0.02
N GLU A 20 2.17 7.29 -1.29
CA GLU A 20 1.37 8.36 -1.87
C GLU A 20 -0.09 7.95 -2.09
N LEU A 21 -0.38 6.64 -2.05
CA LEU A 21 -1.75 6.12 -2.10
C LEU A 21 -2.52 6.35 -0.78
N VAL A 22 -1.82 6.70 0.30
CA VAL A 22 -2.44 6.99 1.60
C VAL A 22 -2.50 8.50 1.79
N PRO A 23 -3.70 9.11 1.92
CA PRO A 23 -3.84 10.55 2.13
C PRO A 23 -3.06 11.06 3.35
N ALA A 24 -2.53 12.27 3.26
CA ALA A 24 -1.68 12.86 4.29
C ALA A 24 -2.42 13.07 5.63
N ASP A 25 -3.72 13.36 5.59
CA ASP A 25 -4.58 13.59 6.76
C ASP A 25 -5.23 12.30 7.30
N HIS A 26 -4.90 11.14 6.71
CA HIS A 26 -5.50 9.87 7.09
C HIS A 26 -5.09 9.44 8.51
N LEU A 27 -6.04 8.89 9.27
CA LEU A 27 -5.82 8.47 10.65
C LEU A 27 -4.70 7.43 10.81
N ILE A 28 -4.50 6.58 9.80
CA ILE A 28 -3.45 5.56 9.82
C ILE A 28 -2.05 6.18 9.98
N ARG A 29 -1.81 7.37 9.41
CA ARG A 29 -0.53 8.08 9.52
C ARG A 29 -0.29 8.56 10.96
N LYS A 30 -1.35 8.99 11.65
CA LYS A 30 -1.28 9.37 13.07
C LYS A 30 -0.98 8.17 13.96
N ILE A 31 -1.59 7.03 13.65
CA ILE A 31 -1.37 5.77 14.38
C ILE A 31 0.06 5.26 14.16
N GLU A 32 0.53 5.26 12.91
CA GLU A 32 1.90 4.88 12.53
C GLU A 32 2.96 5.74 13.24
N ALA A 33 2.73 7.04 13.37
CA ALA A 33 3.62 7.94 14.11
C ALA A 33 3.59 7.71 15.64
N ALA A 34 2.48 7.20 16.17
CA ALA A 34 2.28 7.02 17.61
C ALA A 34 2.73 5.65 18.12
N ILE A 35 2.78 4.63 17.25
CA ILE A 35 3.02 3.23 17.65
C ILE A 35 4.11 2.63 16.78
N ASN A 36 5.16 2.12 17.43
CA ASN A 36 6.16 1.30 16.75
C ASN A 36 5.56 -0.10 16.47
N PHE A 37 5.30 -0.39 15.20
CA PHE A 37 4.73 -1.67 14.76
C PHE A 37 5.75 -2.79 14.50
N SER A 38 7.06 -2.55 14.73
CA SER A 38 8.11 -3.57 14.50
C SER A 38 7.90 -4.86 15.30
N PHE A 39 7.15 -4.82 16.40
CA PHE A 39 6.84 -6.00 17.20
C PHE A 39 5.95 -7.02 16.45
N ILE A 40 5.12 -6.57 15.50
CA ILE A 40 4.14 -7.45 14.82
C ILE A 40 4.86 -8.58 14.09
N TYR A 41 5.95 -8.28 13.39
CA TYR A 41 6.67 -9.31 12.62
C TYR A 41 7.17 -10.44 13.51
N ALA A 42 7.67 -10.12 14.71
CA ALA A 42 8.12 -11.14 15.66
C ALA A 42 6.96 -12.05 16.12
N LEU A 43 5.72 -11.52 16.19
CA LEU A 43 4.53 -12.25 16.62
C LEU A 43 3.98 -13.21 15.56
N VAL A 44 4.12 -12.88 14.28
CA VAL A 44 3.46 -13.62 13.19
C VAL A 44 4.42 -14.33 12.24
N LYS A 45 5.74 -14.18 12.42
CA LYS A 45 6.75 -14.76 11.52
C LYS A 45 6.58 -16.26 11.28
N ASP A 46 6.16 -17.02 12.29
CA ASP A 46 5.94 -18.47 12.21
C ASP A 46 4.72 -18.86 11.35
N LYS A 47 3.83 -17.90 11.08
CA LYS A 47 2.66 -18.10 10.21
C LYS A 47 2.98 -17.91 8.73
N TYR A 48 4.12 -17.31 8.41
CA TYR A 48 4.54 -17.18 7.02
C TYR A 48 5.08 -18.51 6.51
N SER A 49 4.77 -18.82 5.26
CA SER A 49 5.42 -19.93 4.57
C SER A 49 6.92 -19.64 4.46
N GLU A 50 7.75 -20.59 4.88
CA GLU A 50 9.21 -20.53 4.70
C GLU A 50 9.62 -20.50 3.23
N LYS A 51 8.74 -21.03 2.36
CA LYS A 51 8.92 -21.04 0.92
C LYS A 51 8.00 -19.97 0.35
N GLY A 52 8.59 -18.85 -0.06
CA GLY A 52 7.89 -17.87 -0.89
C GLY A 52 7.36 -18.51 -2.18
N PRO A 53 6.49 -17.82 -2.93
CA PRO A 53 5.95 -18.36 -4.16
C PRO A 53 7.10 -18.74 -5.10
N LYS A 54 7.14 -20.01 -5.49
CA LYS A 54 8.11 -20.53 -6.47
C LYS A 54 7.64 -20.06 -7.84
N TYR A 55 8.19 -18.94 -8.32
CA TYR A 55 8.15 -18.58 -9.73
C TYR A 55 9.52 -18.85 -10.34
#